data_AF-A0A7D9DKJ2-F1
#
_entry.id   AF-A0A7D9DKJ2-F1
#
_cell.length_a   1.000
_cell.length_b   1.000
_cell.length_c   1.000
_cell.angle_alpha   90.00
_cell.angle_beta   90.00
_cell.angle_gamma   90.00
#
_symmetry.space_group_name_H-M   'P 1'
#
loop_
_entity.id
_entity.type
_entity.pdbx_description
1 polymer ?
#
loop_
_entity_poly.entity_id
_entity_poly.type
_entity_poly.pdbx_seq_one_letter_code
_entity_poly.pdbx_strand_id
1 'polypeptide(L)'
;MADKTVDEIESEFRDSLLHNHDRASREELNQDAEPQQQSIKRVRVLIEKGKEYRKDLMQRELTRTFKLWRKELENAESALADTSDISILQQRRNALEAGMSSLTVAHDNLVNLLSTAEIDKLTKRYDAWYIEHREIFKALNSKILETCSERDKHSSIISGQSSVAKRAEMLTKAARLETELKFLKIEQEKAAEF
;
A
#
# COMPACT_ATOMS: atom_id res chain seq x y z
N MET A 1 -42.86 7.95 54.14
CA MET A 1 -42.18 7.91 52.83
C MET A 1 -42.39 6.50 52.31
N ALA A 2 -43.39 6.32 51.45
CA ALA A 2 -43.75 5.01 50.93
C ALA A 2 -43.11 4.86 49.55
N ASP A 3 -42.26 3.84 49.43
CA ASP A 3 -41.60 3.37 48.22
C ASP A 3 -42.68 2.91 47.23
N LYS A 4 -42.75 3.56 46.05
CA LYS A 4 -43.54 3.04 44.94
C LYS A 4 -42.80 1.84 44.36
N THR A 5 -43.48 0.72 44.22
CA THR A 5 -42.91 -0.48 43.61
C THR A 5 -42.73 -0.28 42.09
N VAL A 6 -41.71 -0.92 41.53
CA VAL A 6 -41.31 -0.78 40.11
C VAL A 6 -42.45 -1.11 39.14
N ASP A 7 -43.37 -2.01 39.54
CA ASP A 7 -44.54 -2.40 38.74
C ASP A 7 -45.60 -1.28 38.63
N GLU A 8 -45.72 -0.40 39.62
CA GLU A 8 -46.64 0.76 39.58
C GLU A 8 -46.13 1.85 38.62
N ILE A 9 -44.82 2.02 38.53
CA ILE A 9 -44.17 2.97 37.60
C ILE A 9 -44.29 2.46 36.15
N GLU A 10 -44.18 1.15 35.93
CA GLU A 10 -44.32 0.55 34.60
C GLU A 10 -45.77 0.50 34.08
N SER A 11 -46.77 0.56 34.97
CA SER A 11 -48.19 0.65 34.58
C SER A 11 -48.57 2.08 34.18
N GLU A 12 -48.18 3.11 34.95
CA GLU A 12 -48.44 4.52 34.62
C GLU A 12 -47.75 4.95 33.30
N PHE A 13 -46.59 4.35 32.98
CA PHE A 13 -45.87 4.63 31.73
C PHE A 13 -46.50 3.96 30.50
N ARG A 14 -47.14 2.79 30.67
CA ARG A 14 -47.89 2.12 29.59
C ARG A 14 -49.23 2.82 29.29
N ASP A 15 -49.93 3.31 30.31
CA ASP A 15 -51.21 3.99 30.13
C ASP A 15 -51.07 5.42 29.56
N SER A 16 -49.94 6.10 29.80
CA SER A 16 -49.62 7.39 29.16
C SER A 16 -49.23 7.26 27.68
N LEU A 17 -48.75 6.09 27.25
CA LEU A 17 -48.31 5.85 25.87
C LEU A 17 -49.45 5.37 24.95
N LEU A 18 -50.54 4.81 25.49
CA LEU A 18 -51.73 4.48 24.71
C LEU A 18 -52.66 5.68 24.44
N HIS A 19 -52.51 6.80 25.17
CA HIS A 19 -53.44 7.94 25.05
C HIS A 19 -53.02 9.05 24.07
N ASN A 20 -51.92 8.89 23.32
CA ASN A 20 -51.41 9.95 22.43
C ASN A 20 -51.39 9.61 20.93
N HIS A 21 -52.19 8.63 20.49
CA HIS A 21 -52.28 8.34 19.05
C HIS A 21 -53.67 8.20 18.44
N ASP A 22 -54.72 8.70 19.10
CA ASP A 22 -56.06 8.79 18.50
C ASP A 22 -56.78 10.11 18.83
N ARG A 23 -56.11 11.24 18.57
CA ARG A 23 -56.79 12.55 18.57
C ARG A 23 -56.38 13.39 17.37
N ALA A 24 -56.76 12.93 16.19
CA ALA A 24 -56.80 13.76 14.99
C ALA A 24 -57.99 13.37 14.11
N SER A 25 -59.20 13.76 14.53
CA SER A 25 -60.36 13.91 13.66
C SER A 25 -61.48 14.68 14.39
N ARG A 26 -61.40 16.02 14.39
CA ARG A 26 -62.56 16.90 14.15
C ARG A 26 -62.20 18.39 14.27
N GLU A 27 -62.58 19.12 13.22
CA GLU A 27 -62.93 20.55 13.13
C GLU A 27 -61.86 21.59 13.52
N GLU A 28 -61.61 22.70 12.82
CA GLU A 28 -61.95 23.25 11.50
C GLU A 28 -61.07 24.52 11.33
N LEU A 29 -60.73 24.85 10.07
CA LEU A 29 -60.39 26.18 9.53
C LEU A 29 -59.15 27.00 9.98
N ASN A 30 -58.29 27.22 8.96
CA ASN A 30 -57.62 28.47 8.52
C ASN A 30 -56.11 28.70 8.73
N GLN A 31 -55.45 28.70 7.55
CA GLN A 31 -54.47 29.65 6.99
C GLN A 31 -52.97 29.51 7.30
N ASP A 32 -52.24 29.29 6.20
CA ASP A 32 -50.82 29.54 5.92
C ASP A 32 -49.75 28.97 6.86
N ALA A 33 -49.26 27.76 6.53
CA ALA A 33 -47.89 27.37 6.85
C ALA A 33 -47.36 26.38 5.81
N GLU A 34 -46.23 26.73 5.19
CA GLU A 34 -45.48 25.92 4.22
C GLU A 34 -45.22 24.49 4.69
N PRO A 35 -45.12 23.50 3.77
CA PRO A 35 -44.75 22.15 4.14
C PRO A 35 -43.26 22.11 4.50
N GLN A 36 -42.93 22.27 5.78
CA GLN A 36 -41.61 21.89 6.28
C GLN A 36 -41.47 20.38 6.17
N GLN A 37 -40.75 19.97 5.12
CA GLN A 37 -40.36 18.61 4.82
C GLN A 37 -39.42 18.11 5.93
N GLN A 38 -40.00 17.63 7.04
CA GLN A 38 -39.25 16.95 8.10
C GLN A 38 -38.66 15.68 7.50
N SER A 39 -37.37 15.76 7.15
CA SER A 39 -36.53 14.63 6.76
C SER A 39 -36.51 13.60 7.89
N ILE A 40 -37.44 12.64 7.85
CA ILE A 40 -37.39 11.43 8.68
C ILE A 40 -36.13 10.67 8.28
N LYS A 41 -35.04 10.88 9.03
CA LYS A 41 -33.83 10.05 8.95
C LYS A 41 -34.18 8.67 9.50
N ARG A 42 -34.73 7.81 8.65
CA ARG A 42 -34.93 6.38 8.97
C ARG A 42 -33.56 5.75 9.21
N VAL A 43 -33.23 5.47 10.47
CA VAL A 43 -32.09 4.62 10.83
C VAL A 43 -32.42 3.22 10.30
N ARG A 44 -31.83 2.85 9.17
CA ARG A 44 -32.00 1.51 8.59
C ARG A 44 -31.18 0.53 9.41
N VAL A 45 -31.80 -0.10 10.41
CA VAL A 45 -31.30 -1.34 10.98
C VAL A 45 -31.31 -2.38 9.86
N LEU A 46 -30.13 -2.89 9.52
CA LEU A 46 -29.99 -3.93 8.51
C LEU A 46 -30.76 -5.17 8.97
N ILE A 47 -31.86 -5.46 8.27
CA ILE A 47 -32.61 -6.72 8.40
C ILE A 47 -31.62 -7.87 8.14
N GLU A 48 -31.82 -9.03 8.76
CA GLU A 48 -30.90 -10.18 8.66
C GLU A 48 -30.46 -10.50 7.22
N LYS A 49 -31.39 -10.45 6.26
CA LYS A 49 -31.09 -10.60 4.81
C LYS A 49 -30.05 -9.62 4.28
N GLY A 50 -30.03 -8.39 4.79
CA GLY A 50 -29.05 -7.40 4.37
C GLY A 50 -27.68 -7.60 5.03
N LYS A 51 -27.60 -8.19 6.24
CA LYS A 51 -26.32 -8.62 6.82
C LYS A 51 -25.71 -9.74 6.01
N GLU A 52 -26.53 -10.72 5.61
CA GLU A 52 -26.16 -11.81 4.71
C GLU A 52 -25.66 -11.26 3.36
N TYR A 53 -26.39 -10.32 2.75
CA TYR A 53 -25.96 -9.67 1.51
C TYR A 53 -24.61 -8.97 1.65
N ARG A 54 -24.39 -8.23 2.75
CA ARG A 54 -23.12 -7.55 3.01
C ARG A 54 -21.97 -8.53 3.17
N LYS A 55 -22.20 -9.64 3.89
CA LYS A 55 -21.22 -10.72 4.04
C LYS A 55 -20.86 -11.34 2.69
N ASP A 56 -21.84 -11.69 1.87
CA ASP A 56 -21.61 -12.23 0.52
C ASP A 56 -20.83 -11.25 -0.38
N LEU A 57 -21.17 -9.96 -0.32
CA LEU A 57 -20.44 -8.91 -1.06
C LEU A 57 -18.96 -8.87 -0.66
N MET A 58 -18.64 -8.90 0.65
CA MET A 58 -17.25 -8.90 1.12
C MET A 58 -16.51 -10.20 0.79
N GLN A 59 -17.20 -11.35 0.79
CA GLN A 59 -16.62 -12.62 0.34
C GLN A 59 -16.24 -12.60 -1.14
N ARG A 60 -17.10 -12.02 -1.98
CA ARG A 60 -16.80 -11.83 -3.41
C ARG A 60 -15.62 -10.91 -3.62
N GLU A 61 -15.55 -9.81 -2.87
CA GLU A 61 -14.42 -8.87 -2.97
C GLU A 61 -13.11 -9.52 -2.52
N LEU A 62 -13.10 -10.25 -1.39
CA LEU A 62 -11.93 -11.02 -0.95
C LEU A 62 -11.48 -12.02 -2.02
N THR A 63 -12.42 -12.74 -2.63
CA THR A 63 -12.11 -13.71 -3.68
C THR A 63 -11.49 -13.03 -4.90
N ARG A 64 -12.00 -11.85 -5.26
CA ARG A 64 -11.49 -11.06 -6.38
C ARG A 64 -10.07 -10.54 -6.10
N THR A 65 -9.85 -9.90 -4.95
CA THR A 65 -8.54 -9.36 -4.59
C THR A 65 -7.51 -10.46 -4.45
N PHE A 66 -7.89 -11.61 -3.90
CA PHE A 66 -7.04 -12.81 -3.85
C PHE A 66 -6.59 -13.29 -5.23
N LYS A 67 -7.51 -13.39 -6.21
CA LYS A 67 -7.15 -13.79 -7.58
C LYS A 67 -6.17 -12.82 -8.24
N LEU A 68 -6.37 -11.52 -8.01
CA LEU A 68 -5.46 -10.48 -8.52
C LEU A 68 -4.09 -10.58 -7.86
N TRP A 69 -4.05 -10.66 -6.53
CA TRP A 69 -2.80 -10.85 -5.79
C TRP A 69 -2.05 -12.10 -6.22
N ARG A 70 -2.75 -13.23 -6.42
CA ARG A 70 -2.15 -14.48 -6.89
C ARG A 70 -1.51 -14.34 -8.27
N LYS A 71 -2.17 -13.64 -9.19
CA LYS A 71 -1.59 -13.32 -10.50
C LYS A 71 -0.33 -12.44 -10.37
N GLU A 72 -0.34 -11.45 -9.47
CA GLU A 72 0.87 -10.64 -9.24
C GLU A 72 2.00 -11.45 -8.59
N LEU A 73 1.67 -12.44 -7.76
CA LEU A 73 2.65 -13.37 -7.18
C LEU A 73 3.30 -14.23 -8.27
N GLU A 74 2.50 -14.83 -9.17
CA GLU A 74 3.01 -15.60 -10.32
C GLU A 74 3.87 -14.74 -11.26
N ASN A 75 3.47 -13.48 -11.50
CA ASN A 75 4.27 -12.53 -12.29
C ASN A 75 5.60 -12.20 -11.60
N ALA A 76 5.61 -12.07 -10.28
CA ALA A 76 6.80 -11.82 -9.48
C ALA A 76 7.76 -13.02 -9.51
N GLU A 77 7.23 -14.24 -9.35
CA GLU A 77 8.00 -15.49 -9.48
C GLU A 77 8.63 -15.63 -10.86
N SER A 78 7.86 -15.36 -11.92
CA SER A 78 8.38 -15.37 -13.29
C SER A 78 9.49 -14.33 -13.48
N ALA A 79 9.33 -13.12 -12.94
CA ALA A 79 10.38 -12.11 -13.00
C ALA A 79 11.64 -12.50 -12.20
N LEU A 80 11.48 -13.18 -11.06
CA LEU A 80 12.59 -13.74 -10.29
C LEU A 80 13.35 -14.80 -11.06
N ALA A 81 12.71 -15.57 -11.94
CA ALA A 81 13.38 -16.54 -12.80
C ALA A 81 14.05 -15.87 -14.02
N ASP A 82 13.34 -14.97 -14.71
CA ASP A 82 13.65 -14.66 -16.11
C ASP A 82 14.35 -13.31 -16.33
N THR A 83 14.33 -12.39 -15.35
CA THR A 83 14.85 -11.02 -15.57
C THR A 83 15.80 -10.53 -14.48
N SER A 84 16.83 -9.81 -14.90
CA SER A 84 17.70 -9.00 -14.03
C SER A 84 17.49 -7.50 -14.27
N ASP A 85 16.41 -7.11 -14.96
CA ASP A 85 16.07 -5.70 -15.12
C ASP A 85 15.49 -5.15 -13.81
N ILE A 86 16.24 -4.26 -13.16
CA ILE A 86 15.87 -3.60 -11.92
C ILE A 86 14.52 -2.88 -12.03
N SER A 87 14.22 -2.24 -13.17
CA SER A 87 12.97 -1.51 -13.33
C SER A 87 11.77 -2.46 -13.31
N ILE A 88 11.90 -3.60 -13.99
CA ILE A 88 10.86 -4.65 -13.99
C ILE A 88 10.72 -5.25 -12.59
N LEU A 89 11.84 -5.59 -11.93
CA LEU A 89 11.81 -6.16 -10.58
C LEU A 89 11.15 -5.20 -9.56
N GLN A 90 11.46 -3.90 -9.61
CA GLN A 90 10.82 -2.88 -8.78
C GLN A 90 9.34 -2.73 -9.09
N GLN A 91 8.96 -2.74 -10.37
CA GLN A 91 7.56 -2.69 -10.78
C GLN A 91 6.78 -3.88 -10.20
N ARG A 92 7.33 -5.10 -10.31
CA ARG A 92 6.71 -6.31 -9.77
C ARG A 92 6.63 -6.28 -8.24
N ARG A 93 7.68 -5.82 -7.57
CA ARG A 93 7.68 -5.60 -6.11
C ARG A 93 6.53 -4.68 -5.68
N ASN A 94 6.39 -3.53 -6.34
CA ASN A 94 5.35 -2.55 -6.02
C ASN A 94 3.94 -3.10 -6.29
N ALA A 95 3.75 -3.81 -7.41
CA ALA A 95 2.47 -4.42 -7.76
C ALA A 95 2.06 -5.49 -6.74
N LEU A 96 3.00 -6.34 -6.33
CA LEU A 96 2.77 -7.39 -5.33
C LEU A 96 2.44 -6.79 -3.95
N GLU A 97 3.12 -5.72 -3.55
CA GLU A 97 2.83 -4.96 -2.32
C GLU A 97 1.42 -4.36 -2.32
N ALA A 98 1.04 -3.69 -3.41
CA ALA A 98 -0.29 -3.11 -3.57
C ALA A 98 -1.40 -4.16 -3.59
N GLY A 99 -1.15 -5.30 -4.25
CA GLY A 99 -2.04 -6.45 -4.27
C GLY A 99 -2.25 -7.01 -2.87
N MET A 100 -1.17 -7.18 -2.10
CA MET A 100 -1.27 -7.67 -0.73
C MET A 100 -2.03 -6.71 0.19
N SER A 101 -1.76 -5.40 0.08
CA SER A 101 -2.49 -4.38 0.84
C SER A 101 -4.00 -4.42 0.55
N SER A 102 -4.38 -4.57 -0.72
CA SER A 102 -5.79 -4.71 -1.12
C SER A 102 -6.43 -5.98 -0.56
N LEU A 103 -5.67 -7.08 -0.52
CA LEU A 103 -6.11 -8.34 0.07
C LEU A 103 -6.31 -8.23 1.59
N THR A 104 -5.40 -7.56 2.30
CA THR A 104 -5.51 -7.25 3.74
C THR A 104 -6.79 -6.47 4.05
N VAL A 105 -7.06 -5.41 3.27
CA VAL A 105 -8.28 -4.61 3.46
C VAL A 105 -9.54 -5.45 3.24
N ALA A 106 -9.57 -6.29 2.20
CA ALA A 106 -10.71 -7.16 1.95
C ALA A 106 -10.89 -8.22 3.05
N HIS A 107 -9.79 -8.74 3.59
CA HIS A 107 -9.77 -9.65 4.73
C HIS A 107 -10.39 -9.00 5.97
N ASP A 108 -9.90 -7.83 6.37
CA ASP A 108 -10.33 -7.14 7.59
C ASP A 108 -11.81 -6.73 7.51
N ASN A 109 -12.25 -6.29 6.32
CA ASN A 109 -13.66 -5.99 6.06
C ASN A 109 -14.56 -7.22 6.23
N LEU A 110 -14.08 -8.41 5.85
CA LEU A 110 -14.84 -9.64 6.00
C LEU A 110 -14.83 -10.14 7.45
N VAL A 111 -13.69 -10.07 8.16
CA VAL A 111 -13.55 -10.48 9.57
C VAL A 111 -14.61 -9.82 10.45
N ASN A 112 -14.88 -8.53 10.24
CA ASN A 112 -15.90 -7.78 10.98
C ASN A 112 -17.35 -8.28 10.82
N LEU A 113 -17.61 -9.18 9.86
CA LEU A 113 -18.95 -9.72 9.55
C LEU A 113 -19.07 -11.23 9.81
N LEU A 114 -17.98 -11.88 10.26
CA LEU A 114 -17.91 -13.31 10.46
C LEU A 114 -18.08 -13.69 11.94
N SER A 115 -18.56 -14.91 12.17
CA SER A 115 -18.51 -15.53 13.50
C SER A 115 -17.08 -15.92 13.88
N THR A 116 -16.79 -16.09 15.18
CA THR A 116 -15.44 -16.45 15.66
C THR A 116 -14.86 -17.70 14.97
N ALA A 117 -15.66 -18.75 14.79
CA ALA A 117 -15.22 -19.97 14.11
C ALA A 117 -14.89 -19.74 12.62
N GLU A 118 -15.62 -18.84 11.96
CA GLU A 118 -15.35 -18.46 10.57
C GLU A 118 -14.11 -17.56 10.46
N ILE A 119 -13.91 -16.66 11.42
CA ILE A 119 -12.70 -15.83 11.55
C ILE A 119 -11.48 -16.74 11.67
N ASP A 120 -11.46 -17.69 12.60
CA ASP A 120 -10.34 -18.61 12.77
C ASP A 120 -9.97 -19.35 11.47
N LYS A 121 -10.97 -19.79 10.72
CA LYS A 121 -10.77 -20.47 9.43
C LYS A 121 -10.26 -19.54 8.33
N LEU A 122 -10.69 -18.28 8.35
CA LEU A 122 -10.24 -17.27 7.40
C LEU A 122 -8.82 -16.83 7.71
N THR A 123 -8.53 -16.50 8.96
CA THR A 123 -7.20 -16.08 9.45
C THR A 123 -6.14 -17.13 9.10
N LYS A 124 -6.39 -18.42 9.36
CA LYS A 124 -5.45 -19.49 8.99
C LYS A 124 -5.13 -19.53 7.48
N ARG A 125 -6.11 -19.24 6.63
CA ARG A 125 -5.88 -19.17 5.17
C ARG A 125 -5.11 -17.91 4.79
N TYR A 126 -5.47 -16.79 5.40
CA TYR A 126 -4.80 -15.52 5.19
C TYR A 126 -3.33 -15.56 5.64
N ASP A 127 -3.04 -16.20 6.77
CA ASP A 127 -1.67 -16.41 7.27
C ASP A 127 -0.81 -17.19 6.27
N ALA A 128 -1.37 -18.23 5.65
CA ALA A 128 -0.67 -18.98 4.61
C ALA A 128 -0.36 -18.07 3.40
N TRP A 129 -1.31 -17.26 2.95
CA TRP A 129 -1.10 -16.29 1.87
C TRP A 129 -0.07 -15.23 2.25
N TYR A 130 -0.06 -14.78 3.50
CA TYR A 130 0.89 -13.80 4.01
C TYR A 130 2.32 -14.37 4.05
N ILE A 131 2.48 -15.65 4.43
CA ILE A 131 3.77 -16.34 4.39
C ILE A 131 4.27 -16.43 2.95
N GLU A 132 3.44 -16.91 2.01
CA GLU A 132 3.78 -16.98 0.58
C GLU A 132 4.22 -15.59 0.05
N HIS A 133 3.43 -14.55 0.35
CA HIS A 133 3.76 -13.17 0.00
C HIS A 133 5.13 -12.75 0.54
N ARG A 134 5.37 -12.97 1.84
CA ARG A 134 6.60 -12.53 2.52
C ARG A 134 7.84 -13.17 1.90
N GLU A 135 7.79 -14.45 1.54
CA GLU A 135 8.94 -15.14 0.94
C GLU A 135 9.26 -14.59 -0.45
N ILE A 136 8.26 -14.45 -1.33
CA ILE A 136 8.47 -13.89 -2.68
C ILE A 136 8.90 -12.42 -2.62
N PHE A 137 8.28 -11.63 -1.74
CA PHE A 137 8.63 -10.23 -1.55
C PHE A 137 10.07 -10.04 -1.05
N LYS A 138 10.51 -10.90 -0.12
CA LYS A 138 11.89 -10.94 0.35
C LYS A 138 12.85 -11.31 -0.78
N ALA A 139 12.53 -12.33 -1.58
CA ALA A 139 13.35 -12.74 -2.71
C ALA A 139 13.50 -11.62 -3.76
N LEU A 140 12.42 -10.89 -4.07
CA LEU A 140 12.48 -9.72 -4.95
C LEU A 140 13.41 -8.63 -4.41
N ASN A 141 13.30 -8.30 -3.13
CA ASN A 141 14.17 -7.29 -2.50
C ASN A 141 15.64 -7.71 -2.53
N SER A 142 15.94 -8.98 -2.26
CA SER A 142 17.29 -9.53 -2.36
C SER A 142 17.83 -9.42 -3.80
N LYS A 143 17.06 -9.84 -4.80
CA LYS A 143 17.48 -9.78 -6.21
C LYS A 143 17.71 -8.34 -6.68
N ILE A 144 16.85 -7.40 -6.28
CA ILE A 144 17.03 -5.97 -6.58
C ILE A 144 18.35 -5.46 -5.98
N LEU A 145 18.62 -5.79 -4.72
CA LEU A 145 19.83 -5.34 -4.03
C LEU A 145 21.11 -5.91 -4.68
N GLU A 146 21.10 -7.20 -5.03
CA GLU A 146 22.21 -7.87 -5.74
C GLU A 146 22.49 -7.19 -7.08
N THR A 147 21.44 -6.95 -7.86
CA THR A 147 21.56 -6.33 -9.20
C THR A 147 22.07 -4.88 -9.12
N CYS A 148 21.65 -4.12 -8.11
CA CYS A 148 22.21 -2.79 -7.86
C CYS A 148 23.70 -2.86 -7.52
N SER A 149 24.12 -3.80 -6.65
CA SER A 149 25.52 -3.95 -6.24
C SER A 149 26.44 -4.33 -7.41
N GLU A 150 25.99 -5.19 -8.31
CA GLU A 150 26.76 -5.55 -9.52
C GLU A 150 26.98 -4.35 -10.45
N ARG A 151 25.97 -3.49 -10.60
CA ARG A 151 26.07 -2.26 -11.40
C ARG A 151 27.09 -1.29 -10.82
N ASP A 152 27.16 -1.16 -9.50
CA ASP A 152 28.12 -0.28 -8.81
C ASP A 152 29.57 -0.82 -8.88
N LYS A 153 29.74 -2.15 -8.87
CA LYS A 153 31.05 -2.78 -9.10
C LYS A 153 31.53 -2.54 -10.53
N HIS A 154 30.65 -2.62 -11.52
CA HIS A 154 31.02 -2.34 -12.91
C HIS A 154 31.31 -0.86 -13.18
N SER A 155 30.56 0.06 -12.56
CA SER A 155 30.80 1.50 -12.73
C SER A 155 32.10 1.98 -12.07
N SER A 156 32.48 1.38 -10.94
CA SER A 156 33.76 1.67 -10.26
C SER A 156 34.98 1.15 -11.02
N ILE A 157 34.90 -0.01 -11.68
CA ILE A 157 36.00 -0.54 -12.50
C ILE A 157 36.28 0.36 -13.71
N ILE A 158 35.23 0.81 -14.40
CA ILE A 158 35.36 1.64 -15.62
C ILE A 158 35.88 3.06 -15.28
N SER A 159 35.43 3.65 -14.17
CA SER A 159 35.93 4.95 -13.71
C SER A 159 37.37 4.88 -13.19
N GLY A 160 37.76 3.78 -12.54
CA GLY A 160 39.13 3.53 -12.08
C GLY A 160 40.14 3.45 -13.23
N GLN A 161 39.86 2.65 -14.26
CA GLN A 161 40.73 2.51 -15.44
C GLN A 161 40.90 3.82 -16.22
N SER A 162 39.83 4.60 -16.39
CA SER A 162 39.88 5.92 -17.05
C SER A 162 40.77 6.91 -16.29
N SER A 163 40.72 6.90 -14.95
CA SER A 163 41.53 7.83 -14.13
C SER A 163 43.03 7.48 -14.12
N VAL A 164 43.37 6.19 -14.17
CA VAL A 164 44.76 5.72 -14.19
C VAL A 164 45.37 5.96 -15.57
N ALA A 165 44.63 5.68 -16.65
CA ALA A 165 45.06 5.95 -18.01
C ALA A 165 45.30 7.46 -18.25
N LYS A 166 44.39 8.33 -17.79
CA LYS A 166 44.57 9.79 -17.87
C LYS A 166 45.76 10.29 -17.05
N ARG A 167 45.99 9.73 -15.85
CA ARG A 167 47.15 10.05 -15.03
C ARG A 167 48.47 9.60 -15.67
N ALA A 168 48.50 8.41 -16.26
CA ALA A 168 49.65 7.92 -17.01
C ALA A 168 49.95 8.82 -18.22
N GLU A 169 48.92 9.19 -19.00
CA GLU A 169 49.06 10.10 -20.15
C GLU A 169 49.58 11.48 -19.73
N MET A 170 49.07 12.04 -18.63
CA MET A 170 49.56 13.30 -18.06
C MET A 170 51.03 13.21 -17.63
N LEU A 171 51.44 12.12 -16.97
CA LEU A 171 52.83 11.91 -16.56
C LEU A 171 53.77 11.80 -17.77
N THR A 172 53.35 11.12 -18.84
CA THR A 172 54.14 11.04 -20.08
C THR A 172 54.28 12.40 -20.75
N LYS A 173 53.21 13.21 -20.79
CA LYS A 173 53.26 14.58 -21.33
C LYS A 173 54.15 15.50 -20.48
N ALA A 174 54.06 15.39 -19.15
CA ALA A 174 54.90 16.16 -18.24
C ALA A 174 56.39 15.84 -18.42
N ALA A 175 56.74 14.56 -18.49
CA ALA A 175 58.13 14.13 -18.72
C ALA A 175 58.67 14.64 -20.07
N ARG A 176 57.86 14.60 -21.13
CA ARG A 176 58.24 15.13 -22.44
C ARG A 176 58.51 16.63 -22.40
N LEU A 177 57.62 17.42 -21.79
CA LEU A 177 57.82 18.85 -21.63
C LEU A 177 59.06 19.18 -20.79
N GLU A 178 59.32 18.41 -19.74
CA GLU A 178 60.52 18.58 -18.91
C GLU A 178 61.81 18.35 -19.72
N THR A 179 61.83 17.34 -20.60
CA THR A 179 62.97 17.11 -21.49
C THR A 179 63.15 18.21 -22.54
N GLU A 180 62.06 18.75 -23.08
CA GLU A 180 62.08 19.82 -24.07
C GLU A 180 62.58 21.14 -23.45
N LEU A 181 62.16 21.44 -22.21
CA LEU A 181 62.68 22.58 -21.45
C LEU A 181 64.17 22.44 -21.13
N LYS A 182 64.63 21.24 -20.75
CA LYS A 182 66.06 20.99 -20.52
C LYS A 182 66.88 21.19 -21.80
N PHE A 183 66.36 20.76 -22.95
CA PHE A 183 67.01 20.95 -24.23
C PHE A 183 67.12 22.44 -24.60
N LEU A 184 66.01 23.19 -24.51
CA LEU A 184 66.00 24.64 -24.80
C LEU A 184 66.93 25.42 -23.86
N LYS A 185 67.05 25.01 -22.60
CA LYS A 185 67.97 25.64 -21.65
C LYS A 185 69.44 25.46 -22.05
N ILE A 186 69.82 24.24 -22.47
CA ILE A 186 71.17 23.94 -22.96
C ILE A 186 71.47 24.71 -24.25
N GLU A 187 70.47 24.82 -25.12
CA GLU A 187 70.60 25.56 -26.39
C GLU A 187 70.75 27.08 -26.17
N GLN A 188 70.04 27.65 -25.19
CA GLN A 188 70.22 29.05 -24.77
C GLN A 188 71.58 29.31 -24.12
N GLU A 189 72.05 28.44 -23.23
CA GLU A 189 73.38 28.57 -22.62
C GLU A 189 74.48 28.52 -23.68
N LYS A 190 74.36 27.64 -24.68
CA LYS A 190 75.28 27.60 -25.83
C LYS A 190 75.23 28.83 -26.72
N ALA A 191 74.04 29.42 -26.91
CA ALA A 191 73.88 30.62 -27.73
C ALA A 191 74.37 31.90 -27.04
N ALA A 192 74.49 31.89 -25.70
CA ALA A 192 74.98 33.02 -24.90
C ALA A 192 76.51 33.01 -24.68
N GLU A 193 77.21 31.95 -25.12
CA GLU A 193 78.68 31.83 -25.06
C GLU A 193 79.40 32.29 -26.35
N PHE A 194 78.66 32.85 -27.33
CA PHE A 194 79.20 33.52 -28.53
C PHE A 194 78.98 35.03 -28.46
#